data_AF-A0A967Z5I3-F1
#
_entry.id   AF-A0A967Z5I3-F1
#
_cell.length_a   1.000
_cell.length_b   1.000
_cell.length_c   1.000
_cell.angle_alpha   90.00
_cell.angle_beta   90.00
_cell.angle_gamma   90.00
#
_symmetry.space_group_name_H-M   'P 1'
#
loop_
_entity.id
_entity.type
_entity.pdbx_description
1 polymer ?
#
loop_
_entity_poly.entity_id
_entity_poly.type
_entity_poly.pdbx_seq_one_letter_code
_entity_poly.pdbx_strand_id
1 'polypeptide(L)'
;MNLGKSVIERLNRSLDTQDRQKAEHFGFEEEFGGIRFQFELTDFDKYSYFIKNLTLTNADGSKKPVQDFEGLKKKAQELTTTLSYLLEGLSVVEADSENQKIQMRSSAPDQKENALCYYEIMLNKSGAITFRRFQFKKKTQRRTEVPSHLTTEIFERLLNDLSNVIQ
;
A
#
# COMPACT_ATOMS: atom_id res chain seq x y z
N MET A 1 -12.35 -8.96 -13.89
CA MET A 1 -11.18 -8.26 -14.45
C MET A 1 -10.16 -8.11 -13.33
N ASN A 2 -8.91 -8.54 -13.52
CA ASN A 2 -7.84 -8.40 -12.51
C ASN A 2 -7.30 -6.96 -12.60
N LEU A 3 -7.68 -6.10 -11.66
CA LEU A 3 -7.34 -4.67 -11.68
C LEU A 3 -5.84 -4.46 -11.52
N GLY A 4 -5.19 -5.22 -10.63
CA GLY A 4 -3.76 -5.16 -10.40
C GLY A 4 -2.97 -5.40 -11.69
N LYS A 5 -3.36 -6.41 -12.47
CA LYS A 5 -2.72 -6.70 -13.77
C LYS A 5 -2.83 -5.53 -14.73
N SER A 6 -4.01 -4.92 -14.85
CA SER A 6 -4.21 -3.75 -15.72
C SER A 6 -3.37 -2.54 -15.28
N VAL A 7 -3.22 -2.33 -13.97
CA VAL A 7 -2.33 -1.30 -13.41
C VAL A 7 -0.87 -1.60 -13.77
N ILE A 8 -0.40 -2.83 -13.58
CA ILE A 8 0.99 -3.23 -13.91
C ILE A 8 1.27 -3.11 -15.42
N GLU A 9 0.33 -3.50 -16.28
CA GLU A 9 0.46 -3.34 -17.74
C GLU A 9 0.53 -1.87 -18.18
N ARG A 10 -0.19 -0.98 -17.49
CA ARG A 10 -0.11 0.47 -17.74
C ARG A 10 1.19 1.04 -17.21
N LEU A 11 1.58 0.67 -15.98
CA LEU A 11 2.84 1.04 -15.37
C LEU A 11 4.03 0.71 -16.26
N ASN A 12 4.14 -0.54 -16.73
CA ASN A 12 5.26 -0.95 -17.57
C ASN A 12 5.35 -0.17 -18.89
N ARG A 13 4.20 0.13 -19.52
CA ARG A 13 4.19 1.01 -20.70
C ARG A 13 4.71 2.41 -20.38
N SER A 14 4.32 2.99 -19.24
CA SER A 14 4.82 4.30 -18.83
C SER A 14 6.31 4.28 -18.49
N LEU A 15 6.80 3.20 -17.86
CA LEU A 15 8.22 3.01 -17.54
C LEU A 15 9.08 2.82 -18.80
N ASP A 16 8.57 2.15 -19.83
CA ASP A 16 9.29 1.99 -21.10
C ASP A 16 9.40 3.30 -21.89
N THR A 17 8.49 4.25 -21.68
CA THR A 17 8.56 5.59 -22.31
C THR A 17 9.47 6.57 -21.57
N GLN A 18 9.80 6.30 -20.31
CA GLN A 18 10.72 7.13 -19.54
C GLN A 18 12.12 6.55 -19.59
N ASP A 19 13.11 7.43 -19.77
CA ASP A 19 14.51 7.04 -19.75
C ASP A 19 14.86 6.51 -18.35
N ARG A 20 15.14 5.20 -18.24
CA ARG A 20 15.40 4.48 -16.97
C ARG A 20 16.52 5.10 -16.13
N GLN A 21 17.31 6.00 -16.70
CA GLN A 21 18.52 6.56 -16.08
C GLN A 21 18.33 7.90 -15.36
N LYS A 22 17.13 8.51 -15.32
CA LYS A 22 17.00 9.92 -14.86
C LYS A 22 15.98 10.26 -13.78
N ALA A 23 15.08 9.36 -13.40
CA ALA A 23 14.09 9.67 -12.38
C ALA A 23 14.50 9.08 -11.02
N GLU A 24 14.99 9.92 -10.10
CA GLU A 24 15.16 9.53 -8.68
C GLU A 24 13.82 9.06 -8.06
N HIS A 25 12.70 9.53 -8.63
CA HIS A 25 11.34 9.18 -8.26
C HIS A 25 10.43 9.11 -9.50
N PHE A 26 9.72 8.00 -9.68
CA PHE A 26 8.68 7.83 -10.70
C PHE A 26 7.30 7.87 -10.05
N GLY A 27 6.51 8.90 -10.36
CA GLY A 27 5.12 8.98 -9.94
C GLY A 27 4.19 8.30 -10.93
N PHE A 28 3.23 7.52 -10.42
CA PHE A 28 2.17 6.90 -11.20
C PHE A 28 0.81 7.27 -10.60
N GLU A 29 -0.11 7.74 -11.44
CA GLU A 29 -1.50 7.98 -11.07
C GLU A 29 -2.41 7.58 -12.23
N GLU A 30 -3.29 6.60 -12.00
CA GLU A 30 -4.25 6.11 -12.99
C GLU A 30 -5.54 5.64 -12.33
N GLU A 31 -6.61 5.59 -13.11
CA GLU A 31 -7.92 5.13 -12.65
C GLU A 31 -8.32 3.82 -13.35
N PHE A 32 -8.74 2.82 -12.56
CA PHE A 32 -9.29 1.57 -13.06
C PHE A 32 -10.49 1.13 -12.23
N GLY A 33 -11.63 0.89 -12.87
CA GLY A 33 -12.82 0.34 -12.21
C GLY A 33 -13.34 1.20 -11.04
N GLY A 34 -13.31 2.54 -11.20
CA GLY A 34 -13.72 3.52 -10.18
C GLY A 34 -12.74 3.66 -9.01
N ILE A 35 -11.54 3.07 -9.10
CA ILE A 35 -10.49 3.21 -8.09
C ILE A 35 -9.34 3.99 -8.72
N ARG A 36 -8.88 5.02 -8.04
CA ARG A 36 -7.65 5.72 -8.35
C ARG A 36 -6.49 5.07 -7.62
N PHE A 37 -5.46 4.72 -8.37
CA PHE A 37 -4.21 4.18 -7.88
C PHE A 37 -3.14 5.25 -8.00
N GLN A 38 -2.51 5.59 -6.89
CA GLN A 38 -1.43 6.55 -6.84
C GLN A 38 -0.24 5.94 -6.10
N PHE A 39 0.93 5.90 -6.71
CA PHE A 39 2.14 5.44 -6.04
C PHE A 39 3.40 6.09 -6.60
N GLU A 40 4.46 6.07 -5.80
CA GLU A 40 5.77 6.55 -6.17
C GLU A 40 6.79 5.40 -6.10
N LEU A 41 7.54 5.21 -7.18
CA LEU A 41 8.67 4.28 -7.23
C LEU A 41 9.97 5.05 -7.05
N THR A 42 10.88 4.49 -6.26
CA THR A 42 12.26 4.99 -6.10
C THR A 42 13.24 4.28 -7.02
N ASP A 43 12.90 3.06 -7.46
CA ASP A 43 13.68 2.23 -8.36
C ASP A 43 12.78 1.10 -8.89
N PHE A 44 13.18 0.45 -9.97
CA PHE A 44 12.50 -0.70 -10.56
C PHE A 44 13.44 -1.49 -11.46
N ASP A 45 13.20 -2.78 -11.55
CA ASP A 45 13.84 -3.65 -12.55
C ASP A 45 12.78 -4.49 -13.28
N LYS A 46 13.23 -5.50 -14.02
CA LYS A 46 12.33 -6.39 -14.78
C LYS A 46 11.38 -7.21 -13.89
N TYR A 47 11.72 -7.41 -12.63
CA TYR A 47 11.08 -8.38 -11.73
C TYR A 47 10.53 -7.74 -10.45
N SER A 48 10.86 -6.49 -10.17
CA SER A 48 10.55 -5.86 -8.91
C SER A 48 10.44 -4.34 -8.99
N TYR A 49 9.75 -3.79 -7.99
CA TYR A 49 9.53 -2.35 -7.81
C TYR A 49 9.93 -1.95 -6.39
N PHE A 50 10.51 -0.77 -6.24
CA PHE A 50 10.84 -0.16 -4.95
C PHE A 50 9.85 0.95 -4.65
N ILE A 51 8.72 0.56 -4.05
CA ILE A 51 7.55 1.42 -3.86
C ILE A 51 7.73 2.25 -2.58
N LYS A 52 7.77 3.56 -2.70
CA LYS A 52 7.87 4.48 -1.56
C LYS A 52 6.55 4.55 -0.80
N ASN A 53 5.48 4.84 -1.53
CA ASN A 53 4.11 4.92 -1.04
C ASN A 53 3.14 4.37 -2.09
N LEU A 54 2.00 3.89 -1.60
CA LEU A 54 0.85 3.50 -2.39
C LEU A 54 -0.41 4.04 -1.72
N THR A 55 -1.27 4.65 -2.51
CA THR A 55 -2.57 5.17 -2.08
C THR A 55 -3.63 4.69 -3.08
N LEU A 56 -4.72 4.16 -2.55
CA LEU A 56 -5.90 3.84 -3.34
C LEU A 56 -7.08 4.64 -2.79
N THR A 57 -7.83 5.28 -3.68
CA THR A 57 -9.02 6.06 -3.34
C THR A 57 -10.17 5.73 -4.28
N ASN A 58 -11.39 5.95 -3.80
CA ASN A 58 -12.57 5.95 -4.65
C ASN A 58 -12.52 7.18 -5.57
N ALA A 59 -12.46 6.96 -6.88
CA ALA A 59 -12.13 8.01 -7.84
C ALA A 59 -13.29 8.98 -8.11
N ASP A 60 -14.51 8.45 -8.11
CA ASP A 60 -15.73 9.14 -8.54
C ASP A 60 -16.85 9.08 -7.49
N GLY A 61 -16.58 8.51 -6.31
CA GLY A 61 -17.60 8.33 -5.28
C GLY A 61 -18.60 7.22 -5.59
N SER A 62 -18.43 6.49 -6.70
CA SER A 62 -19.35 5.40 -7.12
C SER A 62 -19.34 4.24 -6.14
N LYS A 63 -18.21 4.01 -5.45
CA LYS A 63 -18.11 2.97 -4.42
C LYS A 63 -18.67 3.46 -3.10
N LYS A 64 -19.46 2.61 -2.44
CA LYS A 64 -20.07 3.00 -1.18
C LYS A 64 -19.00 3.08 -0.09
N PRO A 65 -18.95 4.17 0.69
CA PRO A 65 -18.08 4.23 1.86
C PRO A 65 -18.46 3.12 2.83
N VAL A 66 -17.53 2.80 3.73
CA VAL A 66 -17.82 1.84 4.78
C VAL A 66 -18.96 2.39 5.65
N GLN A 67 -20.01 1.59 5.86
CA GLN A 67 -21.26 2.07 6.47
C GLN A 67 -21.02 2.63 7.87
N ASP A 68 -20.30 1.88 8.69
CA ASP A 68 -20.02 2.19 10.09
C ASP A 68 -18.60 1.76 10.50
N PHE A 69 -18.23 2.06 11.74
CA PHE A 69 -16.91 1.76 12.27
C PHE A 69 -16.67 0.25 12.46
N GLU A 70 -17.72 -0.53 12.72
CA GLU A 70 -17.61 -1.99 12.84
C GLU A 70 -17.31 -2.63 11.47
N GLY A 71 -17.95 -2.15 10.41
CA GLY A 71 -17.59 -2.51 9.04
C GLY A 71 -16.15 -2.15 8.70
N LEU A 72 -15.63 -1.05 9.24
CA LEU A 72 -14.24 -0.64 9.05
C LEU A 72 -13.27 -1.61 9.72
N LYS A 73 -13.57 -2.01 10.97
CA LYS A 73 -12.81 -3.04 11.70
C LYS A 73 -12.81 -4.37 10.97
N LYS A 74 -13.96 -4.80 10.46
CA LYS A 74 -14.07 -6.05 9.71
C LYS A 74 -13.19 -6.02 8.46
N LYS A 75 -13.25 -4.94 7.66
CA LYS A 75 -12.38 -4.75 6.49
C LYS A 75 -10.89 -4.75 6.87
N ALA A 76 -10.52 -4.12 7.99
CA ALA A 76 -9.13 -4.15 8.47
C ALA A 76 -8.67 -5.57 8.86
N GLN A 77 -9.52 -6.35 9.55
CA GLN A 77 -9.22 -7.75 9.91
C GLN A 77 -9.12 -8.67 8.68
N GLU A 78 -9.96 -8.44 7.66
CA GLU A 78 -9.87 -9.14 6.38
C GLU A 78 -8.52 -8.84 5.70
N LEU A 79 -8.07 -7.59 5.72
CA LEU A 79 -6.75 -7.21 5.19
C LEU A 79 -5.59 -7.90 5.92
N THR A 80 -5.61 -7.97 7.25
CA THR A 80 -4.52 -8.64 7.99
C THR A 80 -4.38 -10.11 7.63
N THR A 81 -5.48 -10.76 7.25
CA THR A 81 -5.49 -12.18 6.83
C THR A 81 -5.08 -12.33 5.36
N THR A 82 -5.61 -11.45 4.50
CA THR A 82 -5.42 -11.50 3.05
C THR A 82 -3.97 -11.19 2.67
N LEU A 83 -3.35 -10.21 3.35
CA LEU A 83 -1.99 -9.76 3.10
C LEU A 83 -0.91 -10.60 3.80
N SER A 84 -1.23 -11.86 4.16
CA SER A 84 -0.33 -12.81 4.83
C SER A 84 0.88 -13.25 3.99
N TYR A 85 0.92 -12.90 2.71
CA TYR A 85 2.05 -13.15 1.80
C TYR A 85 3.14 -12.07 1.88
N LEU A 86 2.90 -10.96 2.58
CA LEU A 86 3.97 -10.02 2.89
C LEU A 86 4.97 -10.68 3.84
N LEU A 87 6.23 -10.23 3.78
CA LEU A 87 7.30 -10.78 4.63
C LEU A 87 6.99 -10.65 6.14
N GLU A 88 6.12 -9.69 6.50
CA GLU A 88 5.74 -9.39 7.86
C GLU A 88 4.21 -9.40 7.94
N GLY A 89 3.65 -10.25 8.80
CA GLY A 89 2.20 -10.29 9.03
C GLY A 89 1.70 -8.97 9.61
N LEU A 90 0.47 -8.57 9.28
CA LEU A 90 -0.12 -7.32 9.76
C LEU A 90 -1.03 -7.55 10.97
N SER A 91 -1.14 -6.55 11.83
CA SER A 91 -2.07 -6.51 12.96
C SER A 91 -2.64 -5.09 13.11
N VAL A 92 -3.89 -4.99 13.58
CA VAL A 92 -4.48 -3.69 13.94
C VAL A 92 -3.78 -3.17 15.19
N VAL A 93 -3.18 -1.98 15.10
CA VAL A 93 -2.49 -1.32 16.23
C VAL A 93 -3.30 -0.16 16.81
N GLU A 94 -4.17 0.45 16.02
CA GLU A 94 -5.02 1.55 16.45
C GLU A 94 -6.35 1.52 15.70
N ALA A 95 -7.44 1.74 16.44
CA ALA A 95 -8.78 1.87 15.90
C ALA A 95 -9.40 3.14 16.46
N ASP A 96 -9.43 4.20 15.66
CA ASP A 96 -9.92 5.52 16.03
C ASP A 96 -11.36 5.69 15.54
N SER A 97 -12.31 5.57 16.46
CA SER A 97 -13.74 5.73 16.18
C SER A 97 -14.14 7.18 15.96
N GLU A 98 -13.41 8.14 16.49
CA GLU A 98 -13.74 9.57 16.32
C GLU A 98 -13.39 10.02 14.90
N ASN A 99 -12.18 9.70 14.44
CA ASN A 99 -11.73 10.04 13.09
C ASN A 99 -12.08 8.99 12.04
N GLN A 100 -12.70 7.87 12.45
CA GLN A 100 -13.09 6.75 11.60
C GLN A 100 -11.92 6.20 10.77
N LYS A 101 -10.84 5.88 11.47
CA LYS A 101 -9.58 5.38 10.89
C LYS A 101 -9.10 4.14 11.63
N ILE A 102 -8.49 3.22 10.89
CA ILE A 102 -7.81 2.07 11.44
C ILE A 102 -6.39 2.04 10.90
N GLN A 103 -5.43 1.88 11.83
CA GLN A 103 -4.04 1.68 11.52
C GLN A 103 -3.68 0.22 11.74
N MET A 104 -3.06 -0.36 10.72
CA MET A 104 -2.45 -1.68 10.79
C MET A 104 -0.94 -1.55 10.62
N ARG A 105 -0.17 -2.36 11.33
CA ARG A 105 1.29 -2.44 11.20
C ARG A 105 1.76 -3.88 11.25
N SER A 106 2.98 -4.11 10.77
CA SER A 106 3.68 -5.39 10.95
C SER A 106 3.68 -5.82 12.42
N SER A 107 3.24 -7.05 12.70
CA SER A 107 3.22 -7.65 14.04
C SER A 107 4.60 -8.15 14.47
N ALA A 108 5.40 -8.64 13.52
CA ALA A 108 6.80 -9.03 13.68
C ALA A 108 7.67 -8.20 12.72
N PRO A 109 7.99 -6.94 13.08
CA PRO A 109 8.79 -6.07 12.22
C PRO A 109 10.20 -6.64 12.00
N ASP A 110 10.74 -6.44 10.80
CA ASP A 110 12.10 -6.86 10.46
C ASP A 110 13.12 -6.14 11.36
N GLN A 111 13.88 -6.94 12.11
CA GLN A 111 14.87 -6.44 13.06
C GLN A 111 16.24 -6.37 12.39
N LYS A 112 16.73 -5.14 12.25
CA LYS A 112 18.13 -4.87 11.92
C LYS A 112 18.87 -4.44 13.19
N GLU A 113 20.19 -4.58 13.20
CA GLU A 113 21.05 -4.33 14.36
C GLU A 113 20.72 -3.02 15.12
N ASN A 114 20.38 -1.95 14.40
CA ASN A 114 20.04 -0.64 14.97
C ASN A 114 18.68 -0.06 14.50
N ALA A 115 17.83 -0.86 13.86
CA ALA A 115 16.58 -0.38 13.31
C ALA A 115 15.48 -1.46 13.28
N LEU A 116 14.23 -1.00 13.24
CA LEU A 116 13.06 -1.84 13.00
C LEU A 116 12.41 -1.37 11.70
N CYS A 117 12.17 -2.28 10.76
CA CYS A 117 11.42 -1.99 9.54
C CYS A 117 10.02 -2.58 9.66
N TYR A 118 9.00 -1.83 9.24
CA TYR A 118 7.62 -2.31 9.26
C TYR A 118 6.77 -1.70 8.15
N TYR A 119 5.82 -2.49 7.66
CA TYR A 119 4.72 -2.00 6.84
C TYR A 119 3.69 -1.31 7.72
N GLU A 120 3.07 -0.26 7.19
CA GLU A 120 1.91 0.40 7.77
C GLU A 120 0.83 0.56 6.71
N ILE A 121 -0.40 0.21 7.10
CA ILE A 121 -1.59 0.45 6.30
C ILE A 121 -2.55 1.32 7.10
N MET A 122 -3.02 2.41 6.47
CA MET A 122 -4.12 3.20 6.99
C MET A 122 -5.37 2.94 6.16
N LEU A 123 -6.48 2.63 6.82
CA LEU A 123 -7.80 2.49 6.22
C LEU A 123 -8.74 3.49 6.89
N ASN A 124 -9.54 4.22 6.10
CA ASN A 124 -10.53 5.16 6.64
C ASN A 124 -11.95 4.85 6.14
N LYS A 125 -12.96 5.52 6.72
CA LYS A 125 -14.37 5.34 6.33
C LYS A 125 -14.67 5.64 4.86
N SER A 126 -13.94 6.56 4.24
CA SER A 126 -14.11 6.84 2.80
C SER A 126 -13.64 5.70 1.91
N GLY A 127 -13.05 4.64 2.48
CA GLY A 127 -12.45 3.53 1.76
C GLY A 127 -11.07 3.88 1.21
N ALA A 128 -10.47 5.01 1.60
CA ALA A 128 -9.11 5.32 1.20
C ALA A 128 -8.13 4.42 1.96
N ILE A 129 -7.16 3.88 1.23
CA ILE A 129 -6.12 3.02 1.76
C ILE A 129 -4.77 3.65 1.46
N THR A 130 -3.89 3.73 2.45
CA THR A 130 -2.47 4.00 2.21
C THR A 130 -1.63 2.82 2.66
N PHE A 131 -0.59 2.50 1.91
CA PHE A 131 0.41 1.49 2.22
C PHE A 131 1.80 2.12 2.12
N ARG A 132 2.60 1.96 3.17
CA ARG A 132 3.96 2.51 3.27
C ARG A 132 4.84 1.56 4.07
N ARG A 133 6.16 1.70 3.92
CA ARG A 133 7.13 1.04 4.80
C ARG A 133 7.96 2.08 5.53
N PHE A 134 8.23 1.80 6.80
CA PHE A 134 8.95 2.69 7.68
C PHE A 134 10.14 1.98 8.29
N GLN A 135 11.19 2.74 8.53
CA GLN A 135 12.32 2.36 9.35
C GLN A 135 12.32 3.22 10.62
N PHE A 136 12.30 2.59 11.78
CA PHE A 136 12.48 3.21 13.08
C PHE A 136 13.91 2.99 13.57
N LYS A 137 14.69 4.06 13.68
CA LYS A 137 16.08 4.02 14.18
C LYS A 137 16.09 4.16 15.69
N LYS A 138 16.51 3.10 16.40
CA LYS A 138 16.45 3.04 17.88
C LYS A 138 17.28 4.16 18.53
N LYS A 139 18.48 4.42 18.01
CA LYS A 139 19.42 5.43 18.57
C LYS A 139 18.88 6.85 18.53
N THR A 140 18.20 7.23 17.45
CA THR A 140 17.70 8.60 17.26
C THR A 140 16.22 8.74 17.60
N GLN A 141 15.54 7.62 17.87
CA GLN A 141 14.08 7.53 18.01
C GLN A 141 13.33 8.18 16.82
N ARG A 142 13.94 8.19 15.64
CA ARG A 142 13.34 8.76 14.43
C ARG A 142 12.76 7.66 13.56
N ARG A 143 11.56 7.93 13.07
CA ARG A 143 10.87 7.16 12.04
C ARG A 143 11.08 7.85 10.68
N THR A 144 11.47 7.08 9.67
CA THR A 144 11.63 7.55 8.29
C THR A 144 10.94 6.59 7.34
N GLU A 145 10.30 7.11 6.30
CA GLU A 145 9.76 6.29 5.21
C GLU A 145 10.91 5.66 4.43
N VAL A 146 10.75 4.39 4.04
CA VAL A 146 11.72 3.65 3.21
C VAL A 146 10.97 2.86 2.13
N PRO A 147 11.57 2.60 0.97
CA PRO A 147 10.91 1.84 -0.08
C PRO A 147 10.59 0.41 0.33
N SER A 148 9.41 -0.07 -0.09
CA SER A 148 9.07 -1.49 -0.10
C SER A 148 9.58 -2.12 -1.38
N HIS A 149 10.52 -3.05 -1.24
CA HIS A 149 10.92 -3.91 -2.35
C HIS A 149 9.93 -5.05 -2.51
N LEU A 150 9.12 -5.01 -3.58
CA LEU A 150 8.14 -6.04 -3.90
C LEU A 150 8.43 -6.59 -5.29
N THR A 151 8.28 -7.90 -5.48
CA THR A 151 8.28 -8.49 -6.82
C THR A 151 7.03 -8.01 -7.59
N THR A 152 7.09 -8.08 -8.92
CA THR A 152 5.94 -7.74 -9.78
C THR A 152 4.68 -8.52 -9.39
N GLU A 153 4.82 -9.81 -9.09
CA GLU A 153 3.70 -10.66 -8.68
C GLU A 153 3.10 -10.23 -7.33
N ILE A 154 3.95 -9.95 -6.33
CA ILE A 154 3.48 -9.51 -5.02
C ILE A 154 2.84 -8.13 -5.11
N PHE A 155 3.37 -7.23 -5.94
CA PHE A 155 2.77 -5.92 -6.14
C PHE A 155 1.43 -6.00 -6.87
N GLU A 156 1.32 -6.84 -7.92
CA GLU A 156 0.04 -7.10 -8.59
C GLU A 156 -1.00 -7.63 -7.61
N ARG A 157 -0.63 -8.61 -6.79
CA ARG A 157 -1.51 -9.20 -5.78
C ARG A 157 -1.93 -8.16 -4.74
N LEU A 158 -1.00 -7.34 -4.26
CA LEU A 158 -1.28 -6.24 -3.34
C LEU A 158 -2.30 -5.26 -3.92
N LEU A 159 -2.11 -4.83 -5.17
CA LEU A 159 -3.05 -3.92 -5.83
C LEU A 159 -4.45 -4.52 -5.92
N ASN A 160 -4.57 -5.81 -6.24
CA ASN A 160 -5.87 -6.50 -6.27
C ASN A 160 -6.53 -6.59 -4.90
N ASP A 161 -5.79 -7.04 -3.89
CA ASP A 161 -6.33 -7.26 -2.56
C ASP A 161 -6.78 -5.95 -1.92
N LEU A 162 -5.99 -4.87 -2.07
CA LEU A 162 -6.40 -3.54 -1.59
C LEU A 162 -7.62 -3.02 -2.37
N SER A 163 -7.69 -3.27 -3.68
CA SER A 163 -8.83 -2.85 -4.50
C SER A 163 -10.15 -3.51 -4.11
N ASN A 164 -10.09 -4.77 -3.67
CA ASN A 164 -11.27 -5.51 -3.22
C ASN A 164 -11.86 -4.94 -1.92
N VAL A 165 -11.05 -4.24 -1.12
CA VAL A 165 -11.51 -3.60 0.12
C VAL A 165 -12.20 -2.26 -0.13
N ILE A 166 -11.88 -1.58 -1.22
CA ILE A 166 -12.53 -0.31 -1.62
C ILE A 166 -13.87 -0.56 -2.31
N GLN A 167 -14.14 -1.80 -2.73
CA GLN A 167 -15.42 -2.23 -3.31
C GLN A 167 -16.59 -2.23 -2.32
#